data_AF-A0A4S0IFW6-F1
#
_entry.id   AF-A0A4S0IFW6-F1
#
_cell.length_a   1.000
_cell.length_b   1.000
_cell.length_c   1.000
_cell.angle_alpha   90.00
_cell.angle_beta   90.00
_cell.angle_gamma   90.00
#
_symmetry.space_group_name_H-M   'P 1'
#
loop_
_entity.id
_entity.type
_entity.pdbx_description
1 polymer ?
#
loop_
_entity_poly.entity_id
_entity_poly.type
_entity_poly.pdbx_seq_one_letter_code
_entity_poly.pdbx_strand_id
1 'polypeptide(L)'
;SDLNPRLAMGIGADGFVAGASESAGFGIVGTVSHNGIRVIAALSGLASDRERSEEARKLLDWGSRSFQKTEIFAKDEVVGEAQVFGGAKSGVALKAKGPVDIFLPIANRDKLT
;
A
#
# COMPACT_ATOMS: atom_id res chain seq x y z
N SER A 1 4.91 25.31 22.32
CA SER A 1 5.72 24.89 21.16
C SER A 1 5.07 23.68 20.53
N ASP A 2 3.94 23.88 19.85
CA ASP A 2 3.29 22.81 19.08
C ASP A 2 4.06 22.61 17.77
N LEU A 3 5.10 21.78 17.81
CA LEU A 3 5.66 21.23 16.58
C LEU A 3 4.61 20.31 15.99
N ASN A 4 3.85 20.84 15.04
CA ASN A 4 2.82 20.10 14.33
C ASN A 4 3.49 18.90 13.62
N PRO A 5 3.33 17.66 14.09
CA PRO A 5 4.23 16.57 13.70
C PRO A 5 4.06 16.13 12.23
N ARG A 6 3.01 16.60 11.55
CA ARG A 6 2.85 16.53 10.09
C ARG A 6 4.03 17.18 9.34
N LEU A 7 4.58 18.26 9.87
CA LEU A 7 5.75 18.96 9.31
C LEU A 7 7.06 18.20 9.57
N ALA A 8 7.14 17.44 10.67
CA ALA A 8 8.36 16.77 11.11
C ALA A 8 8.78 15.61 10.19
N MET A 9 7.84 14.96 9.51
CA MET A 9 8.16 13.87 8.59
C MET A 9 8.57 14.34 7.19
N GLY A 10 8.22 15.56 6.76
CA GLY A 10 8.68 16.13 5.47
C GLY A 10 8.32 15.37 4.19
N ILE A 11 7.54 14.29 4.27
CA ILE A 11 7.23 13.36 3.15
C ILE A 11 5.76 13.37 2.74
N GLY A 12 4.98 14.38 3.17
CA GLY A 12 3.55 14.43 2.88
C GLY A 12 2.71 13.38 3.61
N ALA A 13 3.18 12.88 4.76
CA ALA A 13 2.41 11.98 5.60
C ALA A 13 1.06 12.59 5.97
N ASP A 14 -0.03 11.86 5.74
CA ASP A 14 -1.40 12.36 5.89
C ASP A 14 -2.07 11.88 7.20
N GLY A 15 -1.40 11.01 7.96
CA GLY A 15 -1.81 10.61 9.31
C GLY A 15 -0.76 9.76 10.04
N PHE A 16 -0.77 9.80 11.37
CA PHE A 16 -0.01 8.87 12.19
C PHE A 16 -0.57 8.76 13.61
N VAL A 17 -0.25 7.67 14.30
CA VAL A 17 -0.46 7.43 15.74
C VAL A 17 0.87 6.98 16.33
N ALA A 18 1.30 7.59 17.44
CA ALA A 18 2.52 7.22 18.13
C ALA A 18 2.23 6.76 19.56
N GLY A 19 3.07 5.86 20.08
CA GLY A 19 3.02 5.37 21.46
C GLY A 19 4.42 5.12 22.01
N ALA A 20 4.55 5.12 23.32
CA ALA A 20 5.80 4.79 24.00
C ALA A 20 5.50 4.11 25.35
N SER A 21 6.33 3.15 25.74
CA SER A 21 6.35 2.59 27.09
C SER A 21 7.77 2.13 27.45
N GLU A 22 8.09 2.06 28.74
CA GLU A 22 9.42 1.61 29.19
C GLU A 22 9.72 0.17 28.75
N SER A 23 8.71 -0.70 28.72
CA SER A 23 8.88 -2.12 28.37
C SER A 23 8.89 -2.41 26.87
N ALA A 24 8.25 -1.56 26.04
CA ALA A 24 8.11 -1.79 24.61
C ALA A 24 8.86 -0.76 23.72
N GLY A 25 9.54 0.21 24.34
CA GLY A 25 10.20 1.30 23.63
C GLY A 25 9.20 2.22 22.91
N PHE A 26 9.63 2.82 21.80
CA PHE A 26 8.86 3.75 20.98
C PHE A 26 8.22 3.04 19.78
N GLY A 27 6.96 3.36 19.48
CA GLY A 27 6.21 2.82 18.34
C GLY A 27 5.40 3.87 17.60
N ILE A 28 5.12 3.60 16.32
CA ILE A 28 4.38 4.48 15.42
C ILE A 28 3.66 3.69 14.34
N VAL A 29 2.43 4.10 14.03
CA VAL A 29 1.74 3.77 12.78
C VAL A 29 1.63 5.05 11.97
N GLY A 30 2.18 5.10 10.77
CA GLY A 30 2.14 6.27 9.88
C GLY A 30 1.55 5.91 8.53
N THR A 31 1.00 6.91 7.83
CA THR A 31 0.46 6.74 6.48
C THR A 31 0.81 7.92 5.58
N VAL A 32 1.02 7.60 4.31
CA VAL A 32 1.18 8.57 3.22
C VAL A 32 0.31 8.12 2.06
N SER A 33 -0.30 9.07 1.36
CA SER A 33 -1.03 8.80 0.13
C SER A 33 -0.51 9.68 -1.00
N HIS A 34 -0.20 9.05 -2.14
CA HIS A 34 0.31 9.72 -3.32
C HIS A 34 -0.16 8.97 -4.57
N ASN A 35 -0.66 9.70 -5.59
CA ASN A 35 -1.11 9.15 -6.87
C ASN A 35 -2.08 7.95 -6.76
N GLY A 36 -3.02 7.99 -5.81
CA GLY A 36 -4.00 6.91 -5.62
C GLY A 36 -3.43 5.66 -4.93
N ILE A 37 -2.18 5.69 -4.49
CA ILE A 37 -1.54 4.66 -3.66
C ILE A 37 -1.55 5.15 -2.21
N ARG A 38 -1.93 4.27 -1.28
CA ARG A 38 -1.80 4.52 0.16
C ARG A 38 -0.81 3.53 0.75
N VAL A 39 0.21 4.06 1.42
CA VAL A 39 1.18 3.28 2.18
C VAL A 39 0.87 3.45 3.66
N ILE A 40 0.91 2.34 4.40
CA ILE A 40 0.74 2.29 5.85
C ILE A 40 1.96 1.58 6.40
N ALA A 41 2.66 2.22 7.34
CA ALA A 41 3.83 1.68 8.01
C ALA A 41 3.53 1.55 9.50
N ALA A 42 3.89 0.43 10.10
CA ALA A 42 3.79 0.20 11.55
C ALA A 42 5.16 -0.25 12.07
N LEU A 43 5.73 0.50 13.02
CA LEU A 43 6.99 0.21 13.68
C LEU A 43 6.81 0.20 15.19
N SER A 44 7.60 -0.61 15.88
CA SER A 44 7.61 -0.74 17.34
C SER A 44 9.01 -1.10 17.83
N GLY A 45 9.28 -0.93 19.13
CA GLY A 45 10.57 -1.33 19.71
C GLY A 45 11.73 -0.39 19.42
N LEU A 46 11.46 0.86 19.00
CA LEU A 46 12.50 1.83 18.67
C LEU A 46 13.09 2.44 19.95
N ALA A 47 14.38 2.75 19.96
CA ALA A 47 15.09 3.17 21.16
C ALA A 47 14.85 4.64 21.52
N SER A 48 14.39 5.46 20.58
CA SER A 48 14.11 6.87 20.82
C SER A 48 13.03 7.45 19.92
N ASP A 49 12.46 8.59 20.33
CA ASP A 49 11.52 9.39 19.55
C ASP A 49 12.11 9.86 18.20
N ARG A 50 13.41 10.19 18.20
CA ARG A 50 14.17 10.57 17.00
C ARG A 50 14.26 9.40 16.02
N GLU A 51 14.72 8.25 16.50
CA GLU A 51 14.82 7.04 15.68
C GLU A 51 13.45 6.64 15.13
N ARG A 52 12.40 6.67 15.97
CA ARG A 52 11.02 6.41 15.53
C ARG A 52 10.62 7.27 14.34
N SER A 53 10.89 8.57 14.42
CA SER A 53 10.53 9.52 13.37
C SER A 53 11.36 9.32 12.11
N GLU A 54 12.65 9.01 12.24
CA GLU A 54 13.55 8.75 11.12
C GLU A 54 13.22 7.45 10.37
N GLU A 55 12.99 6.35 11.09
CA GLU A 55 12.68 5.05 10.49
C GLU A 55 11.29 5.02 9.85
N ALA A 56 10.29 5.65 10.50
CA ALA A 56 8.97 5.81 9.90
C ALA A 56 9.04 6.59 8.58
N ARG A 57 9.81 7.70 8.56
CA ARG A 57 10.00 8.50 7.34
C ARG A 57 10.67 7.69 6.23
N LYS A 58 11.74 6.95 6.54
CA LYS A 58 12.45 6.10 5.57
C LYS A 58 11.52 5.03 4.99
N LEU A 59 10.76 4.34 5.84
CA LEU A 59 9.88 3.25 5.40
C LEU A 59 8.72 3.76 4.54
N LEU A 60 8.11 4.88 4.92
CA LEU A 60 7.02 5.50 4.15
C LEU A 60 7.53 6.06 2.81
N ASP A 61 8.69 6.72 2.78
CA ASP A 61 9.29 7.23 1.54
C ASP A 61 9.65 6.07 0.59
N TRP A 62 10.32 5.03 1.10
CA TRP A 62 10.61 3.82 0.33
C TRP A 62 9.32 3.17 -0.22
N GLY A 63 8.31 2.95 0.63
CA GLY A 63 7.07 2.31 0.21
C GLY A 63 6.34 3.13 -0.87
N SER A 64 6.35 4.46 -0.76
CA SER A 64 5.70 5.33 -1.74
C SER A 64 6.34 5.30 -3.14
N ARG A 65 7.64 4.99 -3.21
CA ARG A 65 8.43 4.95 -4.45
C ARG A 65 8.62 3.54 -5.01
N SER A 66 8.32 2.51 -4.22
CA SER A 66 8.66 1.13 -4.57
C SER A 66 7.58 0.42 -5.36
N PHE A 67 6.36 0.93 -5.38
CA PHE A 67 5.22 0.25 -5.98
C PHE A 67 4.48 1.15 -6.96
N GLN A 68 4.01 0.55 -8.05
CA GLN A 68 3.05 1.16 -8.96
C GLN A 68 1.73 0.39 -8.88
N LYS A 69 0.63 1.13 -9.00
CA LYS A 69 -0.71 0.57 -9.13
C LYS A 69 -0.94 0.23 -10.60
N THR A 70 -1.22 -1.04 -10.89
CA THR A 70 -1.52 -1.54 -12.24
C THR A 70 -2.94 -2.10 -12.25
N GLU A 71 -3.79 -1.53 -13.10
CA GLU A 71 -5.11 -2.11 -13.39
C GLU A 71 -4.90 -3.35 -14.27
N ILE A 72 -5.44 -4.49 -13.84
CA ILE A 72 -5.37 -5.75 -14.59
C ILE A 72 -6.70 -6.19 -15.16
N PHE A 73 -7.81 -5.69 -14.60
CA PHE A 73 -9.14 -5.89 -15.16
C PHE A 73 -9.95 -4.62 -15.00
N ALA A 74 -10.49 -4.11 -16.10
CA ALA A 74 -11.47 -3.04 -16.09
C ALA A 74 -12.85 -3.56 -15.61
N LYS A 75 -13.72 -2.63 -15.23
CA LYS A 75 -15.12 -2.96 -14.94
C LYS A 75 -15.77 -3.59 -16.17
N ASP A 76 -16.48 -4.70 -15.97
CA ASP A 76 -17.17 -5.47 -17.02
C ASP A 76 -16.26 -6.16 -18.05
N GLU A 77 -14.94 -6.17 -17.82
CA GLU A 77 -13.98 -6.92 -18.62
C GLU A 77 -14.21 -8.43 -18.45
N VAL A 78 -14.14 -9.16 -19.57
CA VAL A 78 -14.24 -10.62 -19.57
C VAL A 78 -12.91 -11.19 -19.11
N VAL A 79 -12.88 -11.72 -17.90
CA VAL A 79 -11.67 -12.24 -17.24
C VAL A 79 -11.43 -13.73 -17.49
N GLY A 80 -12.33 -14.38 -18.24
CA GLY A 80 -12.21 -15.78 -18.66
C GLY A 80 -13.54 -16.35 -19.16
N GLU A 81 -13.48 -17.55 -19.75
CA GLU A 81 -14.66 -18.31 -20.14
C GLU A 81 -14.78 -19.56 -19.26
N ALA A 82 -15.91 -19.74 -18.60
CA ALA A 82 -16.23 -21.00 -17.94
C ALA A 82 -17.00 -21.89 -18.92
N GLN A 83 -16.50 -23.11 -19.18
CA GLN A 83 -17.23 -24.10 -19.96
C GLN A 83 -18.46 -24.57 -19.16
N VAL A 84 -19.62 -24.52 -19.80
CA VAL A 84 -20.88 -25.01 -19.22
C VAL A 84 -21.28 -26.28 -19.97
N PHE A 85 -21.21 -27.43 -19.31
CA PHE A 85 -21.71 -28.68 -19.88
C PHE A 85 -23.23 -28.78 -19.68
N GLY A 86 -23.99 -28.92 -20.77
CA GLY A 86 -25.44 -29.14 -20.77
C GLY A 86 -26.33 -27.88 -20.90
N GLY A 87 -25.75 -26.70 -21.17
CA GLY A 87 -26.49 -25.46 -21.44
C GLY A 87 -26.65 -25.15 -22.93
N ALA A 88 -27.59 -24.28 -23.29
CA ALA A 88 -27.83 -23.84 -24.68
C ALA A 88 -26.66 -23.04 -25.31
N LYS A 89 -25.65 -22.65 -24.53
CA LYS A 89 -24.39 -22.04 -24.96
C LYS A 89 -23.22 -22.78 -24.29
N SER A 90 -22.14 -23.00 -25.02
CA SER A 90 -20.96 -23.80 -24.61
C SER A 90 -20.03 -23.12 -23.59
N GLY A 91 -20.26 -21.84 -23.27
CA GLY A 91 -19.50 -21.12 -22.26
C GLY A 91 -20.19 -19.84 -21.79
N VAL A 92 -19.88 -19.41 -20.57
CA VAL A 92 -20.26 -18.09 -20.04
C VAL A 92 -19.01 -17.24 -19.80
N ALA A 93 -19.06 -16.01 -20.31
CA ALA A 93 -18.04 -15.00 -20.03
C ALA A 93 -18.10 -14.62 -18.55
N LEU A 94 -17.01 -14.85 -17.83
CA LEU A 94 -16.84 -14.37 -16.46
C LEU A 94 -16.43 -12.92 -16.54
N LYS A 95 -17.19 -12.03 -15.89
CA LYS A 95 -16.86 -10.62 -15.78
C LYS A 95 -16.30 -10.30 -14.40
N ALA A 96 -15.30 -9.43 -14.34
CA ALA A 96 -14.88 -8.87 -13.06
C ALA A 96 -16.06 -8.11 -12.42
N LYS A 97 -16.29 -8.31 -11.11
CA LYS A 97 -17.34 -7.58 -10.36
C LYS A 97 -17.09 -6.06 -10.29
N GLY A 98 -15.86 -5.63 -10.59
CA GLY A 98 -15.40 -4.24 -10.59
C GLY A 98 -13.94 -4.19 -11.04
N PRO A 99 -13.33 -3.00 -11.11
CA PRO A 99 -11.93 -2.88 -11.47
C PRO A 99 -11.04 -3.62 -10.46
N VAL A 100 -10.04 -4.34 -10.97
CA VAL A 100 -9.07 -5.07 -10.16
C VAL A 100 -7.70 -4.45 -10.39
N ASP A 101 -7.11 -3.96 -9.30
CA ASP A 101 -5.79 -3.35 -9.28
C ASP A 101 -4.81 -4.23 -8.50
N ILE A 102 -3.57 -4.30 -8.96
CA ILE A 102 -2.46 -4.91 -8.23
C ILE A 102 -1.34 -3.88 -8.00
N PHE A 103 -0.59 -4.04 -6.91
CA PHE A 103 0.61 -3.25 -6.63
C PHE A 103 1.85 -4.02 -7.03
N LEU A 104 2.53 -3.56 -8.08
CA LEU A 104 3.75 -4.21 -8.57
C LEU A 104 4.98 -3.45 -8.11
N PRO A 105 6.04 -4.14 -7.63
CA PRO A 105 7.34 -3.52 -7.40
C PRO A 105 7.86 -2.84 -8.66
N ILE A 106 8.38 -1.62 -8.53
CA ILE A 106 8.98 -0.87 -9.64
C ILE A 106 10.41 -1.38 -9.91
N ALA A 107 11.09 -1.90 -8.90
CA ALA A 107 12.41 -2.53 -9.04
C ALA A 107 12.30 -3.94 -9.64
N ASN A 108 13.08 -4.22 -10.70
CA ASN A 108 13.12 -5.46 -11.48
C ASN A 108 11.85 -5.76 -12.29
N ARG A 109 11.50 -4.87 -13.24
CA ARG A 109 10.51 -5.16 -14.31
C ARG A 109 10.84 -6.44 -15.13
N ASP A 110 12.09 -6.90 -15.10
CA ASP A 110 12.61 -8.00 -15.93
C ASP A 110 12.25 -9.42 -15.46
N LYS A 111 11.44 -9.60 -14.41
CA LYS A 111 11.08 -10.94 -13.89
C LYS A 111 9.65 -11.40 -14.18
N LEU A 112 8.87 -10.63 -14.94
CA LEU A 112 7.44 -10.92 -15.20
C LEU A 112 7.07 -11.05 -16.69
N THR A 113 8.06 -11.15 -17.58
CA THR A 113 7.87 -11.47 -19.01
C THR A 113 8.59 -12.75 -19.38
#